data_AF-A0A5K1BQX4-F1
#
_entry.id   AF-A0A5K1BQX4-F1
#
_cell.length_a   1.000
_cell.length_b   1.000
_cell.length_c   1.000
_cell.angle_alpha   90.00
_cell.angle_beta   90.00
_cell.angle_gamma   90.00
#
_symmetry.space_group_name_H-M   'P 1'
#
loop_
_entity.id
_entity.type
_entity.pdbx_description
1 polymer ?
#
loop_
_entity_poly.entity_id
_entity_poly.type
_entity_poly.pdbx_seq_one_letter_code
_entity_poly.pdbx_strand_id
1 'polypeptide(L)' 'HVPADFAKRGILTTKPPLTLRDASHRSWPVHFMQYPSRATLTKGWSSFVKENHLVVGDICVFKLVTGTDDVLE' A
#
# COMPACT_ATOMS: atom_id res chain seq x y z
N HIS A 1 8.49 3.98 4.74
CA HIS A 1 9.34 3.19 3.82
C HIS A 1 8.73 1.81 3.67
N VAL A 2 8.75 1.23 2.46
CA VAL A 2 8.32 -0.15 2.20
C VAL A 2 9.56 -1.05 2.20
N PRO A 3 9.57 -2.19 2.92
CA PRO A 3 10.70 -3.12 2.89
C PRO A 3 11.06 -3.53 1.45
N ALA A 4 12.36 -3.51 1.14
CA ALA A 4 12.83 -3.73 -0.23
C ALA A 4 12.46 -5.11 -0.77
N ASP A 5 12.52 -6.16 0.06
CA ASP A 5 12.17 -7.52 -0.37
C ASP A 5 10.67 -7.71 -0.61
N PHE A 6 9.83 -6.94 0.09
CA PHE A 6 8.40 -6.89 -0.19
C PHE A 6 8.12 -6.21 -1.54
N ALA A 7 8.86 -5.13 -1.83
CA ALA A 7 8.75 -4.36 -3.07
C ALA A 7 9.33 -5.06 -4.31
N LYS A 8 10.44 -5.79 -4.18
CA LYS A 8 11.24 -6.32 -5.30
C LYS A 8 10.64 -7.54 -5.99
N ARG A 9 9.67 -8.23 -5.40
CA ARG A 9 9.13 -9.50 -5.93
C ARG A 9 8.33 -9.38 -7.23
N GLY A 10 8.38 -8.24 -7.94
CA GLY A 10 7.57 -7.98 -9.13
C GLY A 10 6.07 -7.82 -8.84
N ILE A 11 5.67 -7.88 -7.57
CA ILE A 11 4.26 -7.89 -7.15
C ILE A 11 3.71 -6.46 -7.03
N LEU A 12 4.57 -5.50 -6.65
CA LEU A 12 4.24 -4.08 -6.65
C LEU A 12 4.79 -3.44 -7.92
N THR A 13 3.90 -2.89 -8.74
CA THR A 13 4.29 -2.19 -9.97
C THR A 13 4.33 -0.70 -9.73
N THR A 14 5.20 0.00 -10.45
CA THR A 14 5.22 1.48 -10.51
C THR A 14 4.10 2.03 -11.40
N LYS A 15 3.31 1.17 -12.06
CA LYS A 15 2.16 1.58 -12.87
C LYS A 15 0.98 1.91 -11.95
N PRO A 16 0.26 3.02 -12.19
CA PRO A 16 -0.75 3.54 -11.27
C PRO A 16 -2.13 2.86 -11.39
N PRO A 17 -2.98 2.96 -10.34
CA PRO A 17 -2.64 3.15 -8.92
C PRO A 17 -2.73 1.84 -8.11
N LEU A 18 -1.76 1.63 -7.22
CA LEU A 18 -1.89 0.65 -6.14
C LEU A 18 -2.99 1.17 -5.20
N THR A 19 -3.87 0.29 -4.73
CA THR A 19 -4.96 0.68 -3.82
C THR A 19 -4.74 0.07 -2.45
N LEU A 20 -4.73 0.90 -1.42
CA LEU A 20 -4.87 0.44 -0.03
C LEU A 20 -6.35 0.25 0.25
N ARG A 21 -6.73 -0.89 0.83
CA ARG A 21 -8.10 -1.20 1.25
C ARG A 21 -8.10 -1.59 2.73
N ASP A 22 -9.10 -1.13 3.48
CA ASP A 22 -9.33 -1.59 4.84
C ASP A 22 -10.46 -2.64 4.92
N ALA A 23 -10.72 -3.16 6.12
CA ALA A 23 -11.79 -4.12 6.36
C ALA A 23 -13.20 -3.50 6.19
N SER A 24 -13.31 -2.18 6.14
CA SER A 24 -14.57 -1.45 5.87
C SER A 24 -14.73 -1.11 4.38
N HIS A 25 -13.93 -1.73 3.51
CA HIS A 25 -13.91 -1.50 2.05
C HIS A 25 -13.59 -0.05 1.64
N ARG A 26 -13.11 0.79 2.56
CA ARG A 26 -12.60 2.11 2.19
C ARG A 26 -11.31 1.92 1.42
N SER A 27 -11.12 2.75 0.40
CA SER A 27 -10.04 2.60 -0.57
C SER A 27 -9.30 3.91 -0.76
N TRP A 28 -7.97 3.83 -0.74
CA TRP A 28 -7.09 4.97 -0.97
C TRP A 28 -6.15 4.66 -2.14
N PRO A 29 -6.28 5.36 -3.29
CA PRO A 29 -5.33 5.21 -4.38
C PRO A 29 -3.99 5.81 -3.95
N VAL A 30 -2.95 5.00 -4.02
CA VAL A 30 -1.58 5.39 -3.66
C VAL A 30 -0.62 5.17 -4.82
N HIS A 31 0.36 6.06 -4.91
CA HIS A 31 1.46 5.91 -5.86
C HIS A 31 2.60 5.13 -5.22
N PHE A 32 3.06 4.10 -5.91
CA PHE A 32 4.24 3.33 -5.53
C PHE A 32 5.46 3.79 -6.36
N MET A 33 6.53 4.16 -5.67
CA MET A 33 7.81 4.49 -6.29
C MET A 33 8.89 3.55 -5.80
N GLN A 34 9.64 2.99 -6.75
CA GLN A 34 10.79 2.15 -6.50
C GLN A 34 12.06 2.83 -6.98
N TYR A 35 13.04 2.90 -6.09
CA TYR A 35 14.39 3.38 -6.32
C TYR A 35 15.37 2.22 -6.10
N PRO A 36 16.64 2.31 -6.53
CA PRO A 36 17.60 1.21 -6.39
C PRO A 36 17.75 0.67 -4.95
N SER A 37 17.69 1.55 -3.95
CA SER A 37 17.90 1.21 -2.53
C SER A 37 16.64 1.31 -1.66
N ARG A 38 15.50 1.78 -2.18
CA ARG A 38 14.29 2.00 -1.37
C ARG A 38 13.01 1.92 -2.19
N ALA A 39 11.92 1.57 -1.53
CA ALA A 39 10.57 1.69 -2.07
C ALA A 39 9.68 2.50 -1.12
N THR A 40 8.76 3.28 -1.69
CA THR A 40 7.92 4.21 -0.93
C THR A 40 6.52 4.32 -1.53
N LEU A 41 5.51 4.39 -0.66
CA LEU A 41 4.20 4.93 -0.99
C LEU A 41 4.29 6.46 -0.91
N THR A 42 3.81 7.15 -1.95
CA THR A 42 3.96 8.60 -2.09
C THR A 42 2.60 9.31 -2.13
N LYS A 43 2.16 9.81 -3.28
CA LYS A 43 0.84 10.45 -3.44
C LYS A 43 -0.26 9.52 -2.91
N GLY A 44 -1.19 10.06 -2.13
CA GLY A 44 -2.30 9.33 -1.51
C GLY A 44 -2.01 8.75 -0.12
N TRP A 45 -0.74 8.53 0.24
CA TRP A 45 -0.37 8.02 1.58
C TRP A 45 -0.81 8.96 2.70
N SER A 46 -0.67 10.26 2.52
CA SER A 46 -1.08 11.26 3.52
C SER A 46 -2.59 11.27 3.76
N SER A 47 -3.40 11.02 2.73
CA SER A 47 -4.86 10.88 2.86
C SER A 47 -5.21 9.65 3.70
N PHE A 48 -4.60 8.50 3.40
CA PHE A 48 -4.75 7.28 4.21
C PHE A 48 -4.40 7.52 5.68
N VAL A 49 -3.26 8.16 5.97
CA VAL A 49 -2.83 8.50 7.34
C VAL A 49 -3.85 9.41 8.03
N LYS A 50 -4.28 10.48 7.36
CA LYS A 50 -5.20 11.47 7.93
C LYS A 50 -6.58 10.87 8.24
N GLU A 51 -7.13 10.11 7.31
CA GLU A 51 -8.50 9.56 7.41
C GLU A 51 -8.59 8.31 8.30
N ASN A 52 -7.45 7.67 8.60
CA ASN A 52 -7.35 6.63 9.61
C ASN A 52 -6.81 7.13 10.95
N HIS A 53 -6.60 8.45 11.09
CA HIS A 53 -6.11 9.08 12.32
C HIS A 53 -4.79 8.48 12.82
N LEU A 54 -3.93 8.01 11.91
CA LEU A 54 -2.68 7.36 12.27
C LEU A 54 -1.69 8.36 12.85
N VAL A 55 -1.03 7.96 13.95
CA VAL A 55 0.00 8.72 14.63
C VAL A 55 1.30 7.93 14.73
N VAL A 56 2.38 8.61 15.14
CA VAL A 56 3.66 7.95 15.39
C VAL A 56 3.49 6.96 16.53
N GLY A 57 3.90 5.71 16.28
CA GLY A 57 3.73 4.59 17.22
C GLY A 57 2.68 3.58 16.78
N ASP A 58 1.76 3.96 15.89
CA ASP A 58 0.79 3.03 15.33
C ASP A 58 1.45 2.00 14.42
N ILE A 59 0.91 0.78 14.44
CA ILE A 59 1.38 -0.34 13.62
C ILE A 59 0.32 -0.65 12.56
N CYS A 60 0.70 -0.52 11.29
CA CYS A 60 -0.13 -0.96 10.17
C CYS A 60 0.44 -2.26 9.59
N VAL A 61 -0.42 -3.27 9.47
CA VAL A 61 -0.09 -4.54 8.79
C VAL A 61 -0.75 -4.55 7.43
N PHE A 62 0.04 -4.72 6.38
CA PHE A 62 -0.45 -4.77 5.00
C PHE A 62 -0.29 -6.19 4.45
N LYS A 63 -1.39 -6.75 3.94
CA LYS A 63 -1.37 -7.94 3.09
C LYS A 63 -1.43 -7.49 1.63
N LEU A 64 -0.63 -8.10 0.78
CA LEU A 64 -0.72 -7.90 -0.65
C LEU A 64 -1.85 -8.76 -1.21
N VAL A 65 -2.76 -8.15 -1.94
CA VAL A 65 -3.89 -8.81 -2.59
C VAL A 65 -3.71 -8.65 -4.09
N THR A 66 -3.62 -9.76 -4.82
CA THR A 66 -3.63 -9.81 -6.29
C THR A 66 -5.00 -10.32 -6.74
N GLY A 67 -5.45 -9.94 -7.94
CA GLY A 67 -6.84 -10.13 -8.45
C GLY A 67 -7.40 -11.57 -8.55
N THR A 68 -6.85 -12.53 -7.84
CA THR A 68 -7.40 -13.86 -7.57
C THR A 68 -7.97 -14.02 -6.16
N ASP A 69 -7.75 -13.06 -5.25
CA ASP A 69 -8.24 -13.10 -3.85
C ASP A 69 -9.57 -12.31 -3.65
N ASP A 70 -10.18 -11.75 -4.72
CA ASP A 70 -11.52 -11.11 -4.67
C ASP A 70 -12.65 -12.07 -5.10
N VAL A 71 -12.41 -13.39 -5.16
CA VAL A 71 -13.47 -14.41 -5.25
C VAL A 71 -13.30 -15.35 -4.07
N LEU A 72 -14.38 -15.53 -3.30
CA LEU A 72 -14.52 -16.28 -2.04
C LEU A 72 -14.41 -15.44 -0.76
N GLU A 73 -15.41 -14.57 -0.55
CA GLU A 73 -16.37 -14.67 0.57
C GLU A 73 -17.69 -14.00 0.18
#